data_AF-A0A1X7SWB1-F1
#
_entry.id   AF-A0A1X7SWB1-F1
#
_cell.length_a   1.000
_cell.length_b   1.000
_cell.length_c   1.000
_cell.angle_alpha   90.00
_cell.angle_beta   90.00
_cell.angle_gamma   90.00
#
_symmetry.space_group_name_H-M   'P 1'
#
loop_
_entity.id
_entity.type
_entity.pdbx_description
1 polymer ?
#
loop_
_entity_poly.entity_id
_entity_poly.type
_entity_poly.pdbx_seq_one_letter_code
_entity_poly.pdbx_strand_id
1 'polypeptide(L)'
;MTKNNNKVYLNVCFSYASRYEITDTIQSLVDGSHDGTILPTDISEELMERCLYTGTCTPPDLVIRTSGEVRLSDFLIWQSSYSCLCFQDVLWPEFSVWNLFSSILAYQQNYNNIKVAREYMYIERKDKQYKSDRDCALVQYYKERGGGGGE
;
A
#
# COMPACT_ATOMS: atom_id res chain seq x y z
N MET A 1 -2.32 22.40 -15.62
CA MET A 1 -1.05 22.59 -16.36
C MET A 1 -0.11 21.37 -16.28
N THR A 2 -0.01 20.65 -15.15
CA THR A 2 1.00 19.58 -14.97
C THR A 2 0.52 18.13 -15.17
N LYS A 3 -0.78 17.90 -15.46
CA LYS A 3 -1.41 16.57 -15.53
C LYS A 3 -0.73 15.57 -16.48
N ASN A 4 -0.17 16.05 -17.59
CA ASN A 4 0.43 15.20 -18.64
C ASN A 4 1.96 15.07 -18.51
N ASN A 5 2.56 15.56 -17.42
CA ASN A 5 4.00 15.44 -17.19
C ASN A 5 4.34 14.03 -16.72
N ASN A 6 5.44 13.47 -17.21
CA ASN A 6 5.85 12.09 -16.91
C ASN A 6 7.30 11.95 -16.40
N LYS A 7 8.03 13.06 -16.23
CA LYS A 7 9.45 13.03 -15.81
C LYS A 7 9.63 13.00 -14.30
N VAL A 8 8.82 13.78 -13.58
CA VAL A 8 8.88 13.94 -12.14
C VAL A 8 7.46 14.07 -11.63
N TYR A 9 7.15 13.36 -10.55
CA TYR A 9 5.87 13.42 -9.86
C TYR A 9 6.09 14.03 -8.48
N LEU A 10 5.25 15.00 -8.12
CA LEU A 10 5.23 15.63 -6.80
C LEU A 10 3.80 15.50 -6.26
N ASN A 11 3.66 14.73 -5.18
CA ASN A 11 2.41 14.56 -4.48
C ASN A 11 2.40 15.44 -3.23
N VAL A 12 1.51 16.43 -3.19
CA VAL A 12 1.33 17.28 -2.02
C VAL A 12 0.14 16.75 -1.22
N CYS A 13 0.41 16.17 -0.05
CA CYS A 13 -0.61 15.66 0.85
C CYS A 13 -1.19 16.82 1.67
N PHE A 14 -2.31 17.39 1.21
CA PHE A 14 -2.96 18.52 1.86
C PHE A 14 -4.30 18.09 2.46
N SER A 15 -4.55 18.46 3.72
CA SER A 15 -5.69 17.92 4.50
C SER A 15 -5.75 16.39 4.49
N TYR A 16 -4.58 15.75 4.51
CA TYR A 16 -4.41 14.31 4.38
C TYR A 16 -4.19 13.65 5.74
N ALA A 17 -4.80 12.48 5.92
CA ALA A 17 -4.51 11.54 7.00
C ALA A 17 -4.67 10.11 6.46
N SER A 18 -3.74 9.22 6.80
CA SER A 18 -3.71 7.86 6.24
C SER A 18 -4.92 7.04 6.66
N ARG A 19 -5.38 7.18 7.91
CA ARG A 19 -6.63 6.55 8.36
C ARG A 19 -7.85 7.02 7.57
N TYR A 20 -7.90 8.31 7.21
CA TYR A 20 -8.98 8.85 6.40
C TYR A 20 -8.95 8.28 4.98
N GLU A 21 -7.78 8.28 4.34
CA GLU A 21 -7.57 7.66 3.02
C GLU A 21 -8.01 6.19 3.01
N ILE A 22 -7.63 5.40 4.03
CA ILE A 22 -8.02 3.99 4.13
C ILE A 22 -9.55 3.85 4.27
N THR A 23 -10.17 4.66 5.11
CA THR A 23 -11.63 4.62 5.34
C THR A 23 -12.39 4.98 4.06
N ASP A 24 -11.96 6.02 3.37
CA ASP A 24 -12.54 6.49 2.09
C ASP A 24 -12.36 5.46 0.96
N THR A 25 -11.20 4.79 0.94
CA THR A 25 -10.92 3.67 0.02
C THR A 25 -11.87 2.51 0.28
N ILE A 26 -12.07 2.12 1.55
CA ILE A 26 -13.02 1.05 1.90
C ILE A 26 -14.44 1.42 1.49
N GLN A 27 -14.87 2.67 1.73
CA GLN A 27 -16.19 3.14 1.30
C GLN A 27 -16.36 3.01 -0.22
N SER A 28 -15.35 3.45 -0.99
CA SER A 28 -15.36 3.35 -2.46
C SER A 28 -15.46 1.91 -2.95
N LEU A 29 -14.79 0.96 -2.28
CA LEU A 29 -14.87 -0.47 -2.61
C LEU A 29 -16.27 -1.05 -2.30
N VAL A 30 -16.86 -0.67 -1.17
CA VAL A 30 -18.22 -1.08 -0.79
C VAL A 30 -19.24 -0.54 -1.80
N ASP A 31 -19.13 0.72 -2.18
CA ASP A 31 -20.03 1.35 -3.17
C ASP A 31 -19.89 0.66 -4.54
N GLY A 32 -18.65 0.40 -4.98
CA GLY A 32 -18.39 -0.35 -6.22
C GLY A 32 -18.94 -1.78 -6.18
N SER A 33 -18.99 -2.41 -5.01
CA SER A 33 -19.60 -3.73 -4.84
C SER A 33 -21.13 -3.67 -4.87
N HIS A 34 -21.73 -2.69 -4.19
CA HIS A 34 -23.17 -2.46 -4.19
C HIS A 34 -23.70 -2.19 -5.60
N ASP A 35 -22.95 -1.44 -6.40
CA ASP A 35 -23.30 -1.08 -7.77
C ASP A 35 -22.97 -2.19 -8.79
N GLY A 36 -22.45 -3.33 -8.33
CA GLY A 36 -22.13 -4.50 -9.16
C GLY A 36 -20.91 -4.34 -10.06
N THR A 37 -20.07 -3.30 -9.82
CA THR A 37 -18.82 -3.09 -10.56
C THR A 37 -17.75 -4.11 -10.16
N ILE A 38 -17.73 -4.49 -8.88
CA ILE A 38 -16.88 -5.55 -8.33
C ILE A 38 -17.72 -6.51 -7.47
N LEU A 39 -17.25 -7.73 -7.27
CA LEU A 39 -17.81 -8.65 -6.29
C LEU A 39 -17.16 -8.43 -4.92
N PRO A 40 -17.84 -8.75 -3.80
CA PRO A 40 -17.23 -8.71 -2.48
C PRO A 40 -15.97 -9.60 -2.39
N THR A 41 -15.92 -10.67 -3.18
CA THR A 41 -14.78 -11.59 -3.29
C THR A 41 -13.59 -11.01 -4.05
N ASP A 42 -13.78 -9.90 -4.77
CA ASP A 42 -12.70 -9.22 -5.51
C ASP A 42 -11.89 -8.28 -4.60
N ILE A 43 -12.41 -7.97 -3.40
CA ILE A 43 -11.75 -7.10 -2.43
C ILE A 43 -10.50 -7.81 -1.91
N SER A 44 -9.34 -7.23 -2.22
CA SER A 44 -8.01 -7.73 -1.86
C SER A 44 -7.08 -6.59 -1.47
N GLU A 45 -5.93 -6.91 -0.88
CA GLU A 45 -4.89 -5.92 -0.59
C GLU A 45 -4.43 -5.20 -1.87
N GLU A 46 -4.35 -5.89 -3.01
CA GLU A 46 -3.96 -5.30 -4.29
C GLU A 46 -5.02 -4.32 -4.83
N LEU A 47 -6.29 -4.68 -4.74
CA LEU A 47 -7.37 -3.78 -5.16
C LEU A 47 -7.43 -2.55 -4.24
N MET A 48 -7.27 -2.74 -2.93
CA MET A 48 -7.19 -1.64 -1.97
C MET A 48 -6.03 -0.70 -2.31
N GLU A 49 -4.83 -1.22 -2.59
CA GLU A 49 -3.65 -0.43 -3.00
C GLU A 49 -3.92 0.45 -4.22
N ARG A 50 -4.65 -0.07 -5.22
CA ARG A 50 -5.02 0.67 -6.43
C ARG A 50 -6.05 1.77 -6.18
N CYS A 51 -6.87 1.63 -5.15
CA CYS A 51 -7.94 2.57 -4.81
C CYS A 51 -7.52 3.65 -3.82
N LEU A 52 -6.36 3.53 -3.15
CA LEU A 52 -5.77 4.62 -2.37
C LEU A 52 -5.55 5.87 -3.24
N TYR A 53 -5.46 7.05 -2.63
CA TYR A 53 -5.16 8.30 -3.36
C TYR A 53 -3.82 8.22 -4.09
N THR A 54 -2.89 7.41 -3.56
CA THR A 54 -1.59 7.14 -4.16
C THR A 54 -1.57 5.92 -5.08
N GLY A 55 -2.70 5.32 -5.45
CA GLY A 55 -2.74 4.04 -6.17
C GLY A 55 -2.09 4.04 -7.55
N THR A 56 -1.92 5.22 -8.16
CA THR A 56 -1.15 5.38 -9.41
C THR A 56 0.35 5.60 -9.21
N CYS A 57 0.81 5.65 -7.95
CA CYS A 57 2.19 5.91 -7.58
C CYS A 57 2.85 4.64 -7.05
N THR A 58 4.17 4.54 -7.27
CA THR A 58 4.98 3.54 -6.57
C THR A 58 5.05 3.88 -5.08
N PRO A 59 4.93 2.88 -4.17
CA PRO A 59 5.14 3.11 -2.74
C PRO A 59 6.51 3.76 -2.46
N PRO A 60 6.63 4.58 -1.41
CA PRO A 60 7.89 5.25 -1.09
C PRO A 60 8.98 4.24 -0.69
N ASP A 61 10.19 4.44 -1.19
CA ASP A 61 11.36 3.66 -0.72
C ASP A 61 11.92 4.18 0.60
N LEU A 62 11.81 5.49 0.81
CA LEU A 62 12.37 6.22 1.93
C LEU A 62 11.36 7.25 2.42
N VAL A 63 11.06 7.22 3.72
CA VAL A 63 10.26 8.22 4.41
C VAL A 63 11.17 8.99 5.36
N ILE A 64 11.33 10.28 5.10
CA ILE A 64 12.15 11.16 5.92
C ILE A 64 11.23 12.02 6.79
N ARG A 65 11.48 12.03 8.08
CA ARG A 65 10.80 12.91 9.03
C ARG A 65 11.82 13.75 9.80
N THR A 66 11.61 15.05 9.77
CA THR A 66 12.43 16.06 10.44
C THR A 66 11.93 16.33 11.87
N SER A 67 12.58 17.27 12.55
CA SER A 67 12.26 17.78 13.90
C SER A 67 12.44 16.82 15.07
N GLY A 68 13.18 15.72 14.89
CA GLY A 68 13.53 14.76 15.96
C GLY A 68 12.39 13.86 16.42
N GLU A 69 11.26 13.89 15.73
CA GLU A 69 10.05 13.18 16.15
C GLU A 69 10.01 11.76 15.59
N VAL A 70 9.95 10.75 16.47
CA VAL A 70 9.99 9.32 16.08
C VAL A 70 8.58 8.73 15.98
N ARG A 71 7.77 9.26 15.06
CA ARG A 71 6.42 8.75 14.74
C ARG A 71 6.07 9.01 13.28
N LEU A 72 5.04 8.36 12.73
CA LEU A 72 4.56 8.68 11.38
C LEU A 72 3.51 9.80 11.36
N SER A 73 2.84 10.08 12.49
CA SER A 73 1.75 11.09 12.56
C SER A 73 0.66 10.87 11.50
N ASP A 74 0.19 9.64 11.33
CA ASP A 74 -0.90 9.32 10.39
C ASP A 74 -0.56 9.65 8.92
N PHE A 75 0.71 9.49 8.54
CA PHE A 75 1.20 9.74 7.19
C PHE A 75 1.58 8.43 6.47
N LEU A 76 0.94 8.16 5.33
CA LEU A 76 1.24 7.06 4.40
C LEU A 76 1.43 5.69 5.07
N ILE A 77 0.63 5.35 6.09
CA ILE A 77 0.83 4.14 6.90
C ILE A 77 0.83 2.87 6.05
N TRP A 78 -0.12 2.76 5.12
CA TRP A 78 -0.23 1.61 4.23
C TRP A 78 0.99 1.53 3.31
N GLN A 79 1.28 2.65 2.63
CA GLN A 79 2.31 2.76 1.61
C GLN A 79 3.72 2.61 2.20
N SER A 80 3.93 3.01 3.47
CA SER A 80 5.25 3.03 4.10
C SER A 80 5.63 1.75 4.85
N SER A 81 4.79 0.71 4.81
CA SER A 81 4.95 -0.53 5.58
C SER A 81 6.31 -1.21 5.38
N TYR A 82 6.86 -1.15 4.17
CA TYR A 82 8.19 -1.68 3.81
C TYR A 82 9.12 -0.60 3.25
N SER A 83 9.02 0.62 3.77
CA SER A 83 9.93 1.72 3.47
C SER A 83 11.07 1.81 4.49
N CYS A 84 12.19 2.39 4.09
CA CYS A 84 13.19 2.87 5.06
C CYS A 84 12.63 4.10 5.77
N LEU A 85 12.57 4.06 7.11
CA LEU A 85 12.17 5.21 7.92
C LEU A 85 13.43 5.93 8.42
N CYS A 86 13.57 7.21 8.10
CA CYS A 86 14.67 8.05 8.53
C CYS A 86 14.13 9.23 9.34
N PHE A 87 14.46 9.25 10.63
CA PHE A 87 14.12 10.36 11.53
C PHE A 87 15.37 11.22 11.72
N GLN A 88 15.22 12.53 11.52
CA GLN A 88 16.30 13.50 11.67
C GLN A 88 15.91 14.62 12.63
N ASP A 89 16.87 15.04 13.46
CA ASP A 89 16.67 16.10 14.45
C ASP A 89 16.58 17.51 13.83
N VAL A 90 17.08 17.68 12.61
CA VAL A 90 17.06 18.97 11.88
C VAL A 90 15.62 19.48 11.69
N LEU A 91 15.38 20.78 11.84
CA LEU A 91 14.08 21.39 11.54
C LEU A 91 13.84 21.45 10.03
N TRP A 92 12.58 21.36 9.60
CA TRP A 92 12.23 21.38 8.17
C TRP A 92 12.80 22.59 7.40
N PRO A 93 12.72 23.84 7.89
CA PRO A 93 13.30 24.99 7.20
C PRO A 93 14.83 24.95 7.07
N GLU A 94 15.51 24.15 7.89
CA GLU A 94 16.96 23.99 7.92
C GLU A 94 17.44 22.74 7.16
N PHE A 95 16.51 21.94 6.63
CA PHE A 95 16.81 20.70 5.94
C PHE A 95 17.62 20.97 4.66
N SER A 96 18.82 20.40 4.58
CA SER A 96 19.75 20.61 3.47
C SER A 96 19.89 19.38 2.56
N VAL A 97 20.58 19.55 1.43
CA VAL A 97 20.92 18.42 0.55
C VAL A 97 21.78 17.36 1.25
N TRP A 98 22.58 17.75 2.24
CA TRP A 98 23.40 16.81 3.02
C TRP A 98 22.53 15.92 3.92
N ASN A 99 21.45 16.47 4.46
CA ASN A 99 20.44 15.70 5.20
C ASN A 99 19.76 14.68 4.28
N LEU A 100 19.42 15.06 3.05
CA LEU A 100 18.90 14.13 2.06
C LEU A 100 19.91 13.02 1.74
N PHE A 101 21.17 13.36 1.47
CA PHE A 101 22.21 12.35 1.20
C PHE A 101 22.42 11.38 2.36
N SER A 102 22.43 11.87 3.60
CA SER A 102 22.53 10.99 4.78
C SER A 102 21.35 10.01 4.87
N SER A 103 20.14 10.45 4.51
CA SER A 103 18.95 9.59 4.48
C SER A 103 19.04 8.54 3.36
N ILE A 104 19.55 8.92 2.19
CA ILE A 104 19.79 8.00 1.07
C ILE A 104 20.84 6.95 1.45
N LEU A 105 21.91 7.34 2.14
CA LEU A 105 22.91 6.40 2.64
C LEU A 105 22.31 5.40 3.64
N ALA A 106 21.46 5.86 4.56
CA ALA A 106 20.74 4.98 5.48
C ALA A 106 19.83 4.00 4.74
N TYR A 107 19.14 4.45 3.69
CA TYR A 107 18.37 3.56 2.80
C TYR A 107 19.27 2.52 2.13
N GLN A 108 20.39 2.93 1.53
CA GLN A 108 21.32 2.02 0.85
C GLN A 108 21.90 0.97 1.79
N GLN A 109 22.22 1.34 3.03
CA GLN A 109 22.70 0.40 4.06
C GLN A 109 21.64 -0.66 4.41
N ASN A 110 20.36 -0.28 4.42
CA ASN A 110 19.25 -1.17 4.75
C ASN A 110 18.62 -1.86 3.53
N TYR A 111 19.06 -1.52 2.31
CA TYR A 111 18.40 -1.93 1.07
C TYR A 111 18.22 -3.44 0.96
N ASN A 112 19.24 -4.24 1.30
CA ASN A 112 19.14 -5.69 1.21
C ASN A 112 18.06 -6.26 2.16
N ASN A 113 17.97 -5.75 3.38
CA ASN A 113 16.96 -6.19 4.35
C ASN A 113 15.55 -5.81 3.88
N ILE A 114 15.39 -4.58 3.38
CA ILE A 114 14.12 -4.08 2.84
C ILE A 114 13.69 -4.90 1.63
N LYS A 115 14.61 -5.16 0.69
CA LYS A 115 14.37 -5.97 -0.50
C LYS A 115 13.89 -7.36 -0.12
N VAL A 116 14.59 -8.03 0.79
CA VAL A 116 14.23 -9.37 1.26
C VAL A 116 12.84 -9.36 1.91
N ALA A 117 12.55 -8.38 2.78
CA ALA A 117 11.25 -8.26 3.42
C ALA A 117 10.10 -8.03 2.41
N ARG A 118 10.31 -7.19 1.39
CA ARG A 118 9.35 -6.97 0.30
C ARG A 118 9.10 -8.24 -0.51
N GLU A 119 10.16 -9.00 -0.80
CA GLU A 119 10.04 -10.24 -1.57
C GLU A 119 9.27 -11.31 -0.79
N TYR A 120 9.56 -11.46 0.51
CA TYR A 120 8.81 -12.35 1.39
C TYR A 120 7.34 -11.96 1.47
N MET A 121 7.03 -10.66 1.62
CA MET A 121 5.67 -10.16 1.63
C MET A 121 4.93 -10.50 0.32
N TYR A 122 5.56 -10.29 -0.83
CA TYR A 122 4.97 -10.63 -2.12
C TYR A 122 4.67 -12.13 -2.26
N ILE A 123 5.62 -12.98 -1.86
CA ILE A 123 5.46 -14.44 -1.88
C ILE A 123 4.32 -14.87 -0.96
N GLU A 124 4.27 -14.34 0.26
CA GLU A 124 3.25 -14.65 1.26
C GLU A 124 1.85 -14.23 0.78
N ARG A 125 1.72 -13.02 0.23
CA ARG A 125 0.46 -12.54 -0.36
C ARG A 125 -0.03 -13.46 -1.47
N LYS A 126 0.86 -13.83 -2.40
CA LYS A 126 0.52 -14.72 -3.51
C LYS A 126 0.10 -16.12 -3.04
N ASP A 127 0.79 -16.67 -2.05
CA ASP A 127 0.46 -17.97 -1.47
C ASP A 127 -0.90 -17.94 -0.73
N LYS A 128 -1.18 -16.89 0.05
CA LYS A 128 -2.48 -16.68 0.70
C LYS A 128 -3.61 -16.57 -0.33
N GLN A 129 -3.41 -15.77 -1.38
CA GLN A 129 -4.40 -15.63 -2.46
C GLN A 129 -4.66 -16.97 -3.15
N TYR A 130 -3.60 -17.68 -3.54
CA TYR A 130 -3.72 -19.00 -4.20
C TYR A 130 -4.48 -20.02 -3.34
N LYS A 131 -4.19 -20.07 -2.04
CA LYS A 131 -4.91 -20.93 -1.09
C LYS A 131 -6.38 -20.57 -1.01
N SER A 132 -6.68 -19.28 -0.89
CA SER A 132 -8.07 -18.77 -0.86
C SER A 132 -8.82 -19.14 -2.14
N ASP A 133 -8.24 -18.91 -3.32
CA ASP A 133 -8.88 -19.20 -4.61
C ASP A 133 -9.14 -20.69 -4.79
N ARG A 134 -8.17 -21.53 -4.40
CA ARG A 134 -8.31 -23.00 -4.45
C ARG A 134 -9.43 -23.47 -3.53
N ASP A 135 -9.49 -22.96 -2.31
CA ASP A 135 -10.48 -23.37 -1.33
C ASP A 135 -11.89 -22.93 -1.79
N CYS A 136 -12.04 -21.73 -2.37
CA CYS A 136 -13.27 -21.28 -3.03
C CYS A 136 -13.70 -22.20 -4.19
N ALA A 137 -12.77 -22.56 -5.08
CA ALA A 137 -13.03 -23.46 -6.20
C ALA A 137 -13.47 -24.86 -5.74
N LEU A 138 -12.85 -25.39 -4.68
CA LEU A 138 -13.25 -26.68 -4.09
C LEU A 138 -14.67 -26.62 -3.51
N VAL A 139 -15.00 -25.56 -2.76
CA VAL A 139 -16.35 -25.36 -2.21
C VAL A 139 -17.39 -25.33 -3.34
N GLN A 140 -17.09 -24.63 -4.44
CA GLN A 140 -17.97 -24.54 -5.60
C GLN A 140 -18.18 -25.92 -6.26
N TYR A 141 -17.08 -26.66 -6.49
CA TYR A 141 -17.12 -28.01 -7.06
C TYR A 141 -17.97 -28.99 -6.24
N TYR A 142 -17.86 -28.97 -4.91
CA TYR A 142 -18.65 -29.83 -4.04
C TYR A 142 -20.13 -29.42 -3.96
N LYS A 143 -20.43 -28.11 -4.03
CA LYS A 143 -21.82 -27.63 -4.12
C LYS A 143 -22.52 -28.13 -5.39
N GLU A 144 -21.81 -28.07 -6.52
CA GLU A 144 -22.35 -28.50 -7.82
C GLU A 144 -22.59 -30.01 -7.89
N ARG A 145 -21.75 -30.83 -7.23
CA ARG A 145 -21.93 -32.30 -7.16
C ARG A 145 -22.91 -32.76 -6.06
N GLY A 146 -22.98 -32.04 -4.94
CA GLY A 146 -23.87 -32.37 -3.82
C GLY A 146 -25.33 -31.97 -4.03
N GLY A 147 -25.60 -31.04 -4.95
CA GLY A 147 -26.97 -30.60 -5.29
C GLY A 147 -27.75 -31.49 -6.27
N GLY A 148 -27.13 -32.54 -6.82
CA GLY A 148 -27.75 -33.45 -7.81
C GLY A 148 -28.46 -34.69 -7.23
N GLY A 149 -28.72 -34.73 -5.93
CA GLY A 149 -29.24 -35.92 -5.22
C GLY A 149 -30.65 -35.78 -4.65
N GLY A 150 -31.53 -35.03 -5.31
CA GLY A 150 -32.90 -34.83 -4.85
C GLY A 150 -33.89 -34.55 -5.98
N GLU A 151 -34.21 -35.61 -6.74
CA GLU A 151 -35.51 -35.82 -7.41
C GLU A 151 -36.03 -37.21 -7.04
#